data_AF-A0A453JMK8-F1
#
_entry.id   AF-A0A453JMK8-F1
#
_cell.length_a   1.000
_cell.length_b   1.000
_cell.length_c   1.000
_cell.angle_alpha   90.00
_cell.angle_beta   90.00
_cell.angle_gamma   90.00
#
_symmetry.space_group_name_H-M   'P 1'
#
loop_
_entity.id
_entity.type
_entity.pdbx_description
1 polymer ?
#
loop_
_entity_poly.entity_id
_entity_poly.type
_entity_poly.pdbx_seq_one_letter_code
_entity_poly.pdbx_strand_id
1 'polypeptide(L)'
;FMMANGALVRVLIHTGVTKYLSFKAVDGSYVFNKGKIHKVPSTDMEALKSPLMGLFEKRRAGKFFLYVQDYKENDPSTHKGLDLTKMTSKQLISKYGLDDNTIDFIGHAVALHKDDSYLSEPAIEIVKRMKLYAESVARFQG
;
A
#
# COMPACT_ATOMS: atom_id res chain seq x y z
N PHE A 1 2.12 -13.87 8.20
CA PHE A 1 2.11 -13.95 6.73
C PHE A 1 3.43 -13.40 6.18
N MET A 2 3.76 -13.65 4.92
CA MET A 2 4.94 -13.07 4.27
C MET A 2 4.48 -12.27 3.06
N MET A 3 5.07 -11.09 2.86
CA MET A 3 4.84 -10.32 1.63
C MET A 3 5.42 -11.11 0.45
N ALA A 4 4.59 -11.36 -0.55
CA ALA A 4 4.97 -12.13 -1.73
C ALA A 4 6.20 -11.57 -2.45
N ASN A 5 6.38 -10.25 -2.49
CA ASN A 5 7.56 -9.59 -3.03
C ASN A 5 8.53 -9.08 -1.95
N GLY A 6 8.47 -9.64 -0.73
CA GLY A 6 9.33 -9.27 0.39
C GLY A 6 10.72 -9.90 0.34
N ALA A 7 11.65 -9.34 1.11
CA ALA A 7 13.04 -9.83 1.18
C ALA A 7 13.13 -11.30 1.63
N LEU A 8 12.31 -11.71 2.61
CA LEU A 8 12.29 -13.09 3.09
C LEU A 8 11.95 -14.10 1.99
N VAL A 9 10.94 -13.82 1.16
CA VAL A 9 10.58 -14.70 0.04
C VAL A 9 11.72 -14.76 -0.99
N ARG A 10 12.41 -13.64 -1.26
CA ARG A 10 13.59 -13.62 -2.14
C ARG A 10 14.72 -14.51 -1.59
N VAL A 11 14.99 -14.47 -0.29
CA VAL A 11 16.00 -15.33 0.36
C VAL A 11 15.62 -16.81 0.26
N LEU A 12 14.37 -17.18 0.52
CA LEU A 12 13.89 -18.56 0.42
C LEU A 12 14.05 -19.14 -0.99
N ILE A 13 13.78 -18.32 -2.02
CA ILE A 13 13.99 -18.69 -3.42
C ILE A 13 15.49 -18.85 -3.70
N HIS A 14 16.30 -17.86 -3.31
CA HIS A 14 17.73 -17.85 -3.58
C HIS A 14 18.49 -19.01 -2.91
N THR A 15 18.08 -19.39 -1.71
CA THR A 15 18.66 -20.50 -0.94
C THR A 15 18.11 -21.87 -1.33
N GLY A 16 17.13 -21.94 -2.24
CA GLY A 16 16.52 -23.19 -2.70
C GLY A 16 15.59 -23.86 -1.66
N VAL A 17 15.27 -23.19 -0.55
CA VAL A 17 14.38 -23.71 0.50
C VAL A 17 12.96 -23.97 -0.01
N THR A 18 12.53 -23.27 -1.07
CA THR A 18 11.23 -23.48 -1.72
C THR A 18 11.04 -24.89 -2.29
N LYS A 19 12.10 -25.71 -2.41
CA LYS A 19 12.00 -27.14 -2.77
C LYS A 19 11.42 -28.00 -1.65
N TYR A 20 11.45 -27.52 -0.41
CA TYR A 20 11.06 -28.27 0.79
C TYR A 20 9.81 -27.70 1.47
N LEU A 21 9.33 -26.54 1.03
CA LEU A 21 8.17 -25.85 1.60
C LEU A 21 7.16 -25.53 0.50
N SER A 22 5.88 -25.80 0.78
CA SER A 22 4.76 -25.37 -0.06
C SER A 22 4.08 -24.16 0.57
N PHE A 23 3.74 -23.17 -0.26
CA PHE A 23 3.06 -21.96 0.17
C PHE A 23 1.70 -21.86 -0.49
N LYS A 24 0.70 -21.42 0.27
CA LYS A 24 -0.63 -21.06 -0.24
C LYS A 24 -0.82 -19.56 -0.11
N ALA A 25 -1.41 -18.93 -1.13
CA ALA A 25 -1.82 -17.54 -1.05
C ALA A 25 -2.89 -17.36 0.05
N VAL A 26 -2.83 -16.23 0.75
CA VAL A 26 -3.88 -15.85 1.71
C VAL A 26 -5.08 -15.35 0.91
N ASP A 27 -6.29 -15.81 1.25
CA ASP A 27 -7.51 -15.54 0.48
C ASP A 27 -7.94 -14.05 0.49
N GLY A 28 -7.50 -13.29 1.50
CA GLY A 28 -7.72 -11.86 1.56
C GLY A 28 -7.19 -11.21 2.84
N SER A 29 -7.01 -9.90 2.77
CA SER A 29 -6.79 -9.05 3.95
C SER A 29 -8.08 -8.31 4.30
N TYR A 30 -8.30 -8.05 5.58
CA TYR A 30 -9.51 -7.39 6.07
C TYR A 30 -9.14 -6.31 7.09
N VAL A 31 -9.90 -5.21 7.08
CA VAL A 31 -9.77 -4.08 8.01
C VAL A 31 -11.05 -3.92 8.82
N PHE A 32 -10.90 -3.61 10.10
CA PHE A 32 -12.01 -3.25 10.98
C PHE A 32 -12.24 -1.75 10.90
N ASN A 33 -13.42 -1.32 10.45
CA ASN A 33 -13.80 0.09 10.36
C ASN A 33 -15.23 0.24 10.86
N LYS A 34 -15.43 1.15 11.84
CA LYS A 34 -16.76 1.52 12.38
C LYS A 34 -17.65 0.31 12.74
N GLY A 35 -17.08 -0.67 13.44
CA GLY A 35 -17.83 -1.84 13.91
C GLY A 35 -18.02 -2.96 12.89
N LYS A 36 -17.46 -2.83 11.67
CA LYS A 36 -17.60 -3.83 10.60
C LYS A 36 -16.24 -4.22 10.03
N ILE A 37 -16.16 -5.46 9.59
CA ILE A 37 -14.99 -6.01 8.90
C ILE A 37 -15.21 -5.84 7.40
N HIS A 38 -14.22 -5.28 6.71
CA HIS A 38 -14.25 -5.03 5.28
C HIS A 38 -13.02 -5.63 4.61
N LYS A 39 -13.19 -6.24 3.43
CA LYS A 39 -12.06 -6.73 2.64
C LYS A 39 -11.24 -5.54 2.13
N VAL A 40 -9.92 -5.61 2.30
CA VAL A 40 -8.97 -4.67 1.70
C VAL A 40 -8.94 -4.94 0.20
N PRO A 41 -9.29 -3.95 -0.65
CA PRO A 41 -9.33 -4.16 -2.10
C PRO A 41 -7.97 -4.56 -2.65
N SER A 42 -7.96 -5.64 -3.43
CA SER A 42 -6.77 -6.14 -4.10
C SER A 42 -6.80 -5.87 -5.61
N THR A 43 -7.97 -5.57 -6.20
CA THR A 43 -8.13 -5.23 -7.63
C THR A 43 -8.89 -3.92 -7.80
N ASP A 44 -8.79 -3.30 -8.97
CA ASP A 44 -9.57 -2.11 -9.34
C ASP A 44 -11.08 -2.34 -9.18
N MET A 45 -11.56 -3.54 -9.53
CA MET A 45 -12.98 -3.89 -9.42
C MET A 45 -13.42 -4.01 -7.95
N GLU A 46 -12.59 -4.57 -7.08
CA GLU A 46 -12.85 -4.59 -5.64
C GLU A 46 -12.82 -3.17 -5.06
N ALA A 47 -11.89 -2.32 -5.50
CA ALA A 47 -11.80 -0.93 -5.04
C ALA A 47 -13.06 -0.15 -5.42
N LEU A 48 -13.59 -0.36 -6.64
CA LEU A 48 -14.86 0.22 -7.08
C LEU A 48 -16.06 -0.25 -6.25
N LYS A 49 -16.10 -1.52 -5.86
CA LYS A 49 -17.21 -2.09 -5.05
C LYS A 49 -17.07 -1.84 -3.54
N SER A 50 -15.87 -1.50 -3.06
CA SER A 50 -15.60 -1.39 -1.62
C SER A 50 -16.41 -0.28 -0.94
N PRO A 51 -17.01 -0.54 0.23
CA PRO A 51 -17.69 0.50 1.01
C PRO A 51 -16.73 1.35 1.87
N LEU A 52 -15.42 1.08 1.83
CA LEU A 52 -14.42 1.78 2.67
C LEU A 52 -14.27 3.27 2.35
N MET A 53 -14.63 3.67 1.13
CA MET A 53 -14.49 5.04 0.64
C MET A 53 -15.73 5.44 -0.15
N GLY A 54 -16.15 6.70 0.01
CA GLY A 54 -17.17 7.31 -0.86
C GLY A 54 -16.67 7.48 -2.31
N LEU A 55 -17.57 7.70 -3.26
CA LEU A 55 -17.24 7.78 -4.69
C LEU A 55 -16.18 8.86 -5.01
N PHE A 56 -16.31 10.05 -4.42
CA PHE A 56 -15.36 11.14 -4.61
C PHE A 56 -14.01 10.87 -3.95
N GLU A 57 -14.03 10.22 -2.78
CA GLU A 57 -12.81 9.81 -2.07
C GLU A 57 -12.05 8.77 -2.89
N LYS A 58 -12.73 7.76 -3.46
CA LYS A 58 -12.13 6.78 -4.38
C LYS A 58 -11.42 7.44 -5.56
N ARG A 59 -12.00 8.51 -6.12
CA ARG A 59 -11.36 9.25 -7.23
C ARG A 59 -10.06 9.93 -6.78
N ARG A 60 -10.02 10.51 -5.58
CA ARG A 60 -8.81 11.12 -5.02
C ARG A 60 -7.77 10.07 -4.65
N ALA A 61 -8.19 9.02 -3.96
CA ALA A 61 -7.35 7.87 -3.60
C ALA A 61 -6.74 7.22 -4.85
N GLY A 62 -7.52 7.05 -5.93
CA GLY A 62 -7.00 6.54 -7.20
C GLY A 62 -5.86 7.40 -7.77
N LYS A 63 -5.97 8.73 -7.74
CA LYS A 63 -4.87 9.63 -8.16
C LYS A 63 -3.64 9.48 -7.27
N PHE A 64 -3.83 9.28 -5.97
CA PHE A 64 -2.75 9.05 -5.02
C PHE A 64 -2.05 7.71 -5.27
N PHE A 65 -2.80 6.61 -5.42
CA PHE A 65 -2.24 5.29 -5.72
C PHE A 65 -1.49 5.28 -7.06
N LEU A 66 -2.00 5.97 -8.09
CA LEU A 66 -1.28 6.15 -9.36
C LEU A 66 0.05 6.87 -9.15
N TYR A 67 0.09 7.95 -8.37
CA TYR A 67 1.35 8.62 -8.04
C TYR A 67 2.33 7.70 -7.32
N VAL A 68 1.87 6.94 -6.33
CA VAL A 68 2.70 5.96 -5.59
C VAL A 68 3.27 4.90 -6.53
N GLN A 69 2.45 4.39 -7.45
CA GLN A 69 2.90 3.40 -8.45
C GLN A 69 3.95 4.00 -9.39
N ASP A 70 3.68 5.18 -9.96
CA ASP A 70 4.53 5.86 -10.93
C ASP A 70 5.85 6.39 -10.33
N TYR A 71 5.88 6.65 -9.02
CA TYR A 71 7.04 7.22 -8.35
C TYR A 71 8.27 6.31 -8.45
N LYS A 72 9.36 6.85 -8.98
CA LYS A 72 10.68 6.18 -9.08
C LYS A 72 11.72 7.06 -8.41
N GLU A 73 12.39 6.53 -7.39
CA GLU A 73 13.42 7.27 -6.63
C GLU A 73 14.51 7.87 -7.52
N ASN A 74 14.94 7.10 -8.53
CA ASN A 74 16.04 7.48 -9.42
C ASN A 74 15.59 8.34 -10.63
N ASP A 75 14.31 8.68 -10.74
CA ASP A 75 13.78 9.46 -11.87
C ASP A 75 12.99 10.68 -11.35
N PRO A 76 13.65 11.86 -11.26
CA PRO A 76 13.04 13.09 -10.78
C PRO A 76 11.79 13.53 -11.57
N SER A 77 11.63 13.11 -12.83
CA SER A 77 10.45 13.45 -13.64
C SER A 77 9.16 12.88 -13.04
N THR A 78 9.26 11.76 -12.30
CA THR A 78 8.12 11.10 -11.65
C THR A 78 7.72 11.77 -10.32
N HIS A 79 8.58 12.62 -9.76
CA HIS A 79 8.40 13.15 -8.40
C HIS A 79 7.32 14.22 -8.32
N LYS A 80 6.92 14.82 -9.46
CA LYS A 80 5.94 15.93 -9.54
C LYS A 80 6.29 17.12 -8.63
N GLY A 81 7.59 17.42 -8.53
CA GLY A 81 8.13 18.50 -7.69
C GLY A 81 8.04 18.23 -6.18
N LEU A 82 7.87 16.97 -5.77
CA LEU A 82 7.83 16.57 -4.36
C LEU A 82 9.14 15.91 -3.93
N ASP A 83 9.67 16.32 -2.79
CA ASP A 83 10.82 15.68 -2.16
C ASP A 83 10.35 14.75 -1.03
N LEU A 84 10.17 13.46 -1.35
CA LEU A 84 9.67 12.45 -0.40
C LEU A 84 10.65 12.15 0.74
N THR A 85 11.91 12.57 0.62
CA THR A 85 12.91 12.39 1.68
C THR A 85 12.80 13.45 2.77
N LYS A 86 12.11 14.56 2.49
CA LYS A 86 11.93 15.67 3.42
C LYS A 86 10.49 15.89 3.84
N MET A 87 9.55 15.77 2.91
CA MET A 87 8.14 15.96 3.24
C MET A 87 7.63 14.78 4.06
N THR A 88 6.74 15.05 5.01
CA THR A 88 6.18 13.99 5.84
C THR A 88 5.08 13.21 5.12
N SER A 89 4.81 11.98 5.55
CA SER A 89 3.70 11.17 5.02
C SER A 89 2.37 11.92 5.11
N LYS A 90 2.12 12.64 6.22
CA LYS A 90 0.93 13.47 6.38
C LYS A 90 0.84 14.56 5.31
N GLN A 91 1.92 15.29 5.07
CA GLN A 91 1.95 16.33 4.03
C GLN A 91 1.68 15.75 2.64
N LEU A 92 2.25 14.58 2.34
CA LEU A 92 2.04 13.91 1.06
C LEU A 92 0.57 13.54 0.89
N ILE A 93 -0.02 12.86 1.88
CA ILE A 93 -1.39 12.37 1.76
C ILE A 93 -2.39 13.53 1.73
N SER A 94 -2.21 14.54 2.58
CA SER A 94 -3.05 15.74 2.59
C SER A 94 -3.00 16.50 1.27
N LYS A 95 -1.90 16.47 0.51
CA LYS A 95 -1.81 17.08 -0.83
C LYS A 95 -2.80 16.46 -1.82
N TYR A 96 -3.19 15.20 -1.64
CA TYR A 96 -4.20 14.53 -2.45
C TYR A 96 -5.63 14.71 -1.89
N GLY A 97 -5.79 15.41 -0.77
CA GLY A 97 -7.08 15.69 -0.14
C GLY A 97 -7.80 14.44 0.36
N LEU A 98 -7.05 13.45 0.83
CA LEU A 98 -7.63 12.23 1.41
C LEU A 98 -8.09 12.51 2.84
N ASP A 99 -9.21 11.91 3.22
CA ASP A 99 -9.77 12.04 4.58
C ASP A 99 -9.03 11.16 5.60
N ASP A 100 -9.25 11.42 6.89
CA ASP A 100 -8.55 10.70 7.97
C ASP A 100 -8.85 9.20 7.96
N ASN A 101 -10.06 8.78 7.58
CA ASN A 101 -10.40 7.36 7.48
C ASN A 101 -9.61 6.67 6.36
N THR A 102 -9.37 7.37 5.25
CA THR A 102 -8.59 6.88 4.12
C THR A 102 -7.11 6.85 4.45
N ILE A 103 -6.62 7.85 5.19
CA ILE A 103 -5.25 7.88 5.71
C ILE A 103 -5.00 6.67 6.62
N ASP A 104 -5.90 6.41 7.57
CA ASP A 104 -5.84 5.27 8.50
C ASP A 104 -5.82 3.93 7.73
N PHE A 105 -6.74 3.76 6.78
CA PHE A 105 -6.77 2.60 5.91
C PHE A 105 -5.45 2.40 5.14
N ILE A 106 -4.90 3.47 4.54
CA ILE A 106 -3.65 3.40 3.78
C ILE A 106 -2.46 3.08 4.70
N GLY A 107 -2.37 3.73 5.86
CA GLY A 107 -1.28 3.53 6.81
C GLY A 107 -1.24 2.12 7.38
N HIS A 108 -2.39 1.64 7.85
CA HIS A 108 -2.47 0.41 8.63
C HIS A 108 -2.81 -0.83 7.81
N ALA A 109 -3.71 -0.72 6.83
CA ALA A 109 -4.14 -1.88 6.05
C ALA A 109 -3.30 -2.12 4.79
N VAL A 110 -2.70 -1.07 4.22
CA VAL A 110 -1.87 -1.16 3.00
C VAL A 110 -0.38 -1.08 3.34
N ALA A 111 0.05 -0.04 4.04
CA ALA A 111 1.46 0.16 4.40
C ALA A 111 1.90 -0.60 5.67
N LEU A 112 0.95 -1.21 6.39
CA LEU A 112 1.18 -2.06 7.56
C LEU A 112 1.95 -1.36 8.70
N HIS A 113 1.73 -0.06 8.89
CA HIS A 113 2.19 0.63 10.09
C HIS A 113 1.36 0.20 11.31
N LYS A 114 2.00 0.15 12.48
CA LYS A 114 1.36 -0.31 13.73
C LYS A 114 0.69 0.82 14.51
N ASP A 115 1.15 2.03 14.29
CA ASP A 115 0.74 3.27 14.94
C ASP A 115 0.95 4.43 13.96
N ASP A 116 0.58 5.64 14.38
CA ASP A 116 0.57 6.85 13.55
C ASP A 116 1.92 7.59 13.48
N SER A 117 3.02 7.04 14.02
CA SER A 117 4.33 7.73 13.98
C SER A 117 4.75 8.08 12.55
N TYR A 118 4.39 7.22 11.59
CA TYR A 118 4.71 7.34 10.17
C TYR A 118 4.20 8.64 9.55
N LEU A 119 3.13 9.24 10.11
CA LEU A 119 2.57 10.51 9.62
C LEU A 119 3.55 11.66 9.74
N SER A 120 4.44 11.60 10.73
CA SER A 120 5.48 12.60 10.99
C SER A 120 6.84 12.24 10.37
N GLU A 121 6.99 11.02 9.85
CA GLU A 121 8.20 10.53 9.20
C GLU A 121 8.23 10.90 7.71
N PRO A 122 9.42 10.90 7.07
CA PRO A 122 9.54 11.13 5.64
C PRO A 122 8.65 10.19 4.79
N ALA A 123 7.95 10.77 3.82
CA ALA A 123 6.96 10.07 3.00
C ALA A 123 7.54 8.95 2.12
N ILE A 124 8.86 8.92 1.93
CA ILE A 124 9.52 7.89 1.12
C ILE A 124 9.26 6.47 1.64
N GLU A 125 9.20 6.29 2.97
CA GLU A 125 9.05 4.98 3.57
C GLU A 125 7.64 4.41 3.36
N ILE A 126 6.59 5.23 3.56
CA ILE A 126 5.22 4.79 3.31
C ILE A 126 5.02 4.45 1.82
N VAL A 127 5.61 5.22 0.90
CA VAL A 127 5.53 4.94 -0.55
C VAL A 127 6.19 3.60 -0.89
N LYS A 128 7.37 3.30 -0.34
CA LYS A 128 8.05 2.01 -0.53
C LYS A 128 7.19 0.84 -0.04
N ARG A 129 6.61 0.97 1.15
CA ARG A 129 5.73 -0.06 1.74
C ARG A 129 4.48 -0.30 0.92
N MET A 130 3.83 0.77 0.45
CA MET A 130 2.67 0.68 -0.42
C MET A 130 3.00 -0.01 -1.75
N LYS A 131 4.14 0.31 -2.37
CA LYS A 131 4.58 -0.36 -3.60
C LYS A 131 4.85 -1.84 -3.35
N LEU A 132 5.55 -2.19 -2.27
CA LEU A 132 5.77 -3.58 -1.86
C LEU A 132 4.45 -4.34 -1.68
N TYR A 133 3.44 -3.70 -1.09
CA TYR A 133 2.11 -4.27 -0.95
C TYR A 133 1.44 -4.53 -2.30
N ALA A 134 1.36 -3.51 -3.15
CA ALA A 134 0.74 -3.62 -4.47
C ALA A 134 1.41 -4.69 -5.34
N GLU A 135 2.75 -4.72 -5.38
CA GLU A 135 3.52 -5.73 -6.10
C GLU A 135 3.30 -7.14 -5.54
N SER A 136 3.15 -7.27 -4.21
CA SER A 136 2.89 -8.55 -3.56
C SER A 136 1.52 -9.09 -3.90
N VAL A 137 0.51 -8.22 -3.96
CA VAL A 137 -0.85 -8.58 -4.38
C VAL A 137 -0.86 -8.97 -5.86
N ALA A 138 -0.23 -8.19 -6.73
CA ALA A 138 -0.18 -8.46 -8.17
C ALA A 138 0.55 -9.77 -8.52
N ARG A 139 1.58 -10.16 -7.75
CA ARG A 139 2.40 -11.36 -8.03
C ARG A 139 1.60 -12.66 -8.13
N PHE A 140 0.48 -12.76 -7.42
CA PHE A 140 -0.34 -13.97 -7.35
C PHE A 140 -1.79 -13.74 -7.77
N GLN A 141 -2.10 -12.58 -8.35
CA GLN A 141 -3.34 -12.37 -9.09
C GLN A 141 -3.19 -13.00 -10.48
N GLY A 142 -3.66 -14.24 -10.59
CA GLY A 142 -3.95 -14.92 -11.85
C GLY A 142 -5.45 -14.87 -12.13
#